data_AF-A0A2T4BAQ1-F1
#
_entry.id   AF-A0A2T4BAQ1-F1
#
_cell.length_a   1.000
_cell.length_b   1.000
_cell.length_c   1.000
_cell.angle_alpha   90.00
_cell.angle_beta   90.00
_cell.angle_gamma   90.00
#
_symmetry.space_group_name_H-M   'P 1'
#
loop_
_entity.id
_entity.type
_entity.pdbx_description
1 polymer ?
#
loop_
_entity_poly.entity_id
_entity_poly.type
_entity_poly.pdbx_seq_one_letter_code
_entity_poly.pdbx_strand_id
1 'polypeptide(L)'
;MSLFVLAETPAGYGLLKATDKKMLKNADLAAELGKPERLVEMLKLKKFVKFDSAAMALEEAAAVSQGQIPPLLSSLLEDLQAEKKASLAVADLKLGTAISNMPSLNITPVAGSNTMDLFRAVREHVSSLIPGLEQDVLDRMSLGLSHSMSRHKLKFSPDKVDSMIIQAIKMLDDIDKELNVYAMRTKEWYGWHFPEMAKTLNDNLAYARVVRAVGMRDNFKDADLSDILPEDVEAALKANAELSMGVEITEDDLKNAIDLADQVIKFTEYRAQLTSYLESRMRAIAPNLTALVGYLVGARLIAHAGSVLSLAKAPGSTIQILGAEKALFRALKTKKDTPKYGIMYHSSLVGQATGKNKGKIARMLSAKVALGLRVDALGDDEEEDDEQRAILGLTSRIKLENHLRRLEGKAPLPKGTNVTPSGEIISAGPFSLKDTSRYGADADGVTDHVMGDADEEPAPKSKKAKKAKIQVVEEQDVDMEDAPEDSDDDSDEPSGKSVKKLSSEEYERLAEAAGLSVKKFKRKYERGDIQLGPDGNPKVFSKKELKKLRKAEEAAAASTPVKSSDKPADATSEKKKKRKAEENGEAPESAKKDKKKKKRDSTAA
;
A
#
# COMPACT_ATOMS: atom_id res chain seq x y z
N MET A 1 -4.95 68.02 8.59
CA MET A 1 -4.56 66.76 7.93
C MET A 1 -5.79 66.25 7.19
N SER A 2 -5.63 65.68 6.01
CA SER A 2 -6.66 64.82 5.41
C SER A 2 -6.67 63.49 6.18
N LEU A 3 -7.86 62.98 6.50
CA LEU A 3 -8.01 61.67 7.14
C LEU A 3 -8.37 60.64 6.07
N PHE A 4 -7.59 59.58 6.00
CA PHE A 4 -7.79 58.41 5.17
C PHE A 4 -8.13 57.20 6.01
N VAL A 5 -8.84 56.24 5.44
CA VAL A 5 -9.17 54.96 6.08
C VAL A 5 -8.73 53.85 5.13
N LEU A 6 -7.90 52.93 5.64
CA LEU A 6 -7.49 51.73 4.92
C LEU A 6 -8.51 50.61 5.12
N ALA A 7 -9.36 50.38 4.13
CA ALA A 7 -10.34 49.30 4.14
C ALA A 7 -9.72 48.02 3.55
N GLU A 8 -9.45 47.04 4.40
CA GLU A 8 -9.04 45.69 4.00
C GLU A 8 -10.29 44.86 3.65
N THR A 9 -10.34 44.31 2.44
CA THR A 9 -11.45 43.45 1.98
C THR A 9 -10.92 42.17 1.33
N PRO A 10 -11.69 41.06 1.28
CA PRO A 10 -11.29 39.84 0.56
C PRO A 10 -11.02 40.04 -0.94
N ALA A 11 -11.48 41.15 -1.52
CA ALA A 11 -11.32 41.48 -2.93
C ALA A 11 -10.13 42.42 -3.22
N GLY A 12 -9.53 43.04 -2.19
CA GLY A 12 -8.50 44.06 -2.36
C GLY A 12 -8.47 45.12 -1.26
N TYR A 13 -7.64 46.15 -1.46
CA TYR A 13 -7.50 47.29 -0.56
C TYR A 13 -8.25 48.53 -1.06
N GLY A 14 -9.11 49.09 -0.21
CA GLY A 14 -9.81 50.35 -0.44
C GLY A 14 -9.22 51.50 0.35
N LEU A 15 -8.98 52.63 -0.32
CA LEU A 15 -8.56 53.87 0.31
C LEU A 15 -9.74 54.85 0.30
N LEU A 16 -10.37 55.02 1.46
CA LEU A 16 -11.48 55.96 1.66
C LEU A 16 -10.93 57.30 2.20
N LYS A 17 -11.42 58.41 1.67
CA LYS A 17 -11.11 59.77 2.16
C LYS A 17 -12.29 60.30 2.95
N ALA A 18 -12.07 60.64 4.22
CA ALA A 18 -13.09 61.30 5.03
C ALA A 18 -13.26 62.76 4.60
N THR A 19 -14.51 63.22 4.52
CA THR A 19 -14.83 64.63 4.26
C THR A 19 -14.43 65.51 5.44
N ASP A 20 -14.69 65.04 6.67
CA ASP A 20 -14.45 65.80 7.89
C ASP A 20 -13.17 65.44 8.64
N LYS A 21 -12.41 66.49 8.98
CA LYS A 21 -11.06 66.40 9.57
C LYS A 21 -11.04 66.04 11.07
N LYS A 22 -12.21 65.94 11.72
CA LYS A 22 -12.36 65.71 13.17
C LYS A 22 -13.21 64.49 13.54
N MET A 23 -13.63 63.67 12.55
CA MET A 23 -14.54 62.52 12.74
C MET A 23 -14.20 61.65 13.98
N LEU A 24 -12.93 61.30 14.18
CA LEU A 24 -12.46 60.46 15.29
C LEU A 24 -12.55 61.09 16.71
N LYS A 25 -13.14 62.29 16.85
CA LYS A 25 -13.34 62.99 18.14
C LYS A 25 -14.81 63.19 18.53
N ASN A 26 -15.76 62.82 17.67
CA ASN A 26 -17.18 62.96 17.96
C ASN A 26 -17.67 61.75 18.77
N ALA A 27 -18.35 61.98 19.89
CA ALA A 27 -18.88 60.90 20.73
C ALA A 27 -20.08 60.18 20.07
N ASP A 28 -20.87 60.90 19.27
CA ASP A 28 -22.06 60.38 18.60
C ASP A 28 -21.78 59.67 17.26
N LEU A 29 -20.51 59.48 16.90
CA LEU A 29 -20.08 58.96 15.59
C LEU A 29 -20.76 57.62 15.25
N ALA A 30 -20.91 56.72 16.23
CA ALA A 30 -21.56 55.42 16.05
C ALA A 30 -23.06 55.54 15.65
N ALA A 31 -23.76 56.58 16.09
CA ALA A 31 -25.17 56.79 15.75
C ALA A 31 -25.36 57.37 14.34
N GLU A 32 -24.39 58.17 13.85
CA GLU A 32 -24.45 58.74 12.50
C GLU A 32 -23.97 57.78 11.41
N LEU A 33 -22.98 56.93 11.73
CA LEU A 33 -22.41 55.93 10.82
C LEU A 33 -23.36 54.76 10.48
N GLY A 34 -24.40 54.52 11.28
CA GLY A 34 -25.36 53.42 11.07
C GLY A 34 -26.35 53.61 9.90
N LYS A 35 -26.24 54.72 9.14
CA LYS A 35 -27.04 54.95 7.92
C LYS A 35 -26.13 54.93 6.69
N PRO A 36 -26.40 54.06 5.68
CA PRO A 36 -25.51 53.90 4.53
C PRO A 36 -25.37 55.19 3.70
N GLU A 37 -26.45 55.96 3.55
CA GLU A 37 -26.46 57.24 2.83
C GLU A 37 -25.45 58.24 3.43
N ARG A 38 -25.50 58.44 4.75
CA ARG A 38 -24.57 59.33 5.47
C ARG A 38 -23.14 58.80 5.43
N LEU A 39 -22.95 57.48 5.48
CA LEU A 39 -21.62 56.88 5.40
C LEU A 39 -20.95 57.18 4.04
N VAL A 40 -21.70 57.11 2.93
CA VAL A 40 -21.20 57.44 1.59
C VAL A 40 -20.95 58.95 1.41
N GLU A 41 -21.73 59.80 2.08
CA GLU A 41 -21.44 61.25 2.16
C GLU A 41 -20.16 61.56 2.95
N MET A 42 -19.93 60.86 4.07
CA MET A 42 -18.78 61.04 4.96
C MET A 42 -17.48 60.42 4.43
N LEU A 43 -17.55 59.27 3.76
CA LEU A 43 -16.41 58.50 3.26
C LEU A 43 -16.49 58.33 1.75
N LYS A 44 -15.64 59.07 1.02
CA LYS A 44 -15.56 58.96 -0.44
C LYS A 44 -14.38 58.09 -0.86
N LEU A 45 -14.63 57.09 -1.70
CA LEU A 45 -13.58 56.24 -2.25
C LEU A 45 -12.59 57.07 -3.11
N LYS A 46 -11.30 57.04 -2.75
CA LYS A 46 -10.22 57.70 -3.50
C LYS A 46 -9.58 56.73 -4.51
N LYS A 47 -9.29 55.51 -4.09
CA LYS A 47 -8.72 54.43 -4.93
C LYS A 47 -9.15 53.08 -4.37
N PHE A 48 -9.39 52.11 -5.24
CA PHE A 48 -9.56 50.70 -4.88
C PHE A 48 -8.59 49.88 -5.73
N VAL A 49 -7.78 49.04 -5.08
CA VAL A 49 -6.83 48.14 -5.74
C VAL A 49 -7.33 46.72 -5.51
N LYS A 50 -7.70 46.04 -6.59
CA LYS A 50 -8.18 44.66 -6.58
C LYS A 50 -7.02 43.68 -6.50
N PHE A 51 -7.26 42.50 -5.93
CA PHE A 51 -6.37 41.36 -6.10
C PHE A 51 -6.65 40.67 -7.44
N ASP A 52 -5.62 40.47 -8.27
CA ASP A 52 -5.76 39.84 -9.59
C ASP A 52 -5.87 38.30 -9.50
N SER A 53 -5.39 37.70 -8.40
CA SER A 53 -5.34 36.26 -8.21
C SER A 53 -5.58 35.87 -6.76
N ALA A 54 -6.18 34.69 -6.54
CA ALA A 54 -6.39 34.12 -5.21
C ALA A 54 -5.07 33.77 -4.49
N ALA A 55 -3.98 33.51 -5.23
CA ALA A 55 -2.66 33.30 -4.65
C ALA A 55 -2.08 34.60 -4.06
N MET A 56 -2.12 35.68 -4.84
CA MET A 56 -1.74 37.02 -4.38
C MET A 56 -2.59 37.46 -3.18
N ALA A 57 -3.92 37.27 -3.25
CA ALA A 57 -4.81 37.57 -2.12
C ALA A 57 -4.45 36.81 -0.83
N LEU A 58 -3.94 35.58 -0.95
CA LEU A 58 -3.48 34.78 0.20
C LEU A 58 -2.16 35.32 0.78
N GLU A 59 -1.18 35.64 -0.06
CA GLU A 59 0.13 36.18 0.36
C GLU A 59 -0.04 37.54 1.04
N GLU A 60 -0.80 38.45 0.40
CA GLU A 60 -1.14 39.77 0.91
C GLU A 60 -1.91 39.68 2.25
N ALA A 61 -2.92 38.79 2.35
CA ALA A 61 -3.66 38.57 3.60
C ALA A 61 -2.82 37.88 4.70
N ALA A 62 -1.86 37.03 4.33
CA ALA A 62 -0.95 36.39 5.29
C ALA A 62 0.04 37.40 5.87
N ALA A 63 0.62 38.26 5.02
CA ALA A 63 1.49 39.35 5.43
C ALA A 63 0.78 40.35 6.35
N VAL A 64 -0.42 40.81 5.98
CA VAL A 64 -1.25 41.68 6.82
C VAL A 64 -1.61 41.01 8.16
N SER A 65 -1.97 39.71 8.15
CA SER A 65 -2.22 38.95 9.39
C SER A 65 -0.98 38.82 10.30
N GLN A 66 0.22 39.04 9.79
CA GLN A 66 1.47 39.07 10.57
C GLN A 66 1.91 40.51 10.92
N GLY A 67 1.20 41.53 10.46
CA GLY A 67 1.56 42.94 10.62
C GLY A 67 2.70 43.41 9.70
N GLN A 68 3.03 42.61 8.67
CA GLN A 68 3.97 43.00 7.63
C GLN A 68 3.25 43.79 6.53
N ILE A 69 4.00 44.61 5.79
CA ILE A 69 3.47 45.42 4.68
C ILE A 69 3.78 44.70 3.36
N PRO A 70 2.76 44.17 2.68
CA PRO A 70 2.97 43.53 1.39
C PRO A 70 3.08 44.54 0.22
N PRO A 71 3.62 44.13 -0.94
CA PRO A 71 4.00 45.04 -2.03
C PRO A 71 2.81 45.74 -2.69
N LEU A 72 1.62 45.12 -2.73
CA LEU A 72 0.43 45.80 -3.26
C LEU A 72 0.02 46.96 -2.34
N LEU A 73 0.10 46.76 -1.02
CA LEU A 73 -0.18 47.80 -0.03
C LEU A 73 0.87 48.93 -0.07
N SER A 74 2.16 48.65 -0.28
CA SER A 74 3.15 49.73 -0.44
C SER A 74 2.87 50.58 -1.68
N SER A 75 2.48 49.98 -2.81
CA SER A 75 2.10 50.73 -4.01
C SER A 75 0.89 51.65 -3.81
N LEU A 76 -0.11 51.21 -3.02
CA LEU A 76 -1.26 52.03 -2.63
C LEU A 76 -0.87 53.17 -1.67
N LEU A 77 0.13 52.96 -0.82
CA LEU A 77 0.63 53.98 0.10
C LEU A 77 1.48 55.04 -0.63
N GLU A 78 2.20 54.69 -1.69
CA GLU A 78 2.95 55.66 -2.51
C GLU A 78 2.04 56.75 -3.13
N ASP A 79 0.82 56.40 -3.56
CA ASP A 79 -0.19 57.36 -4.05
C ASP A 79 -0.61 58.42 -2.98
N LEU A 80 -0.36 58.16 -1.69
CA LEU A 80 -0.63 59.10 -0.60
C LEU A 80 0.48 60.13 -0.38
N GLN A 81 1.70 59.90 -0.89
CA GLN A 81 2.85 60.82 -0.72
C GLN A 81 2.57 62.23 -1.28
N ALA A 82 1.69 62.35 -2.27
CA ALA A 82 1.29 63.62 -2.86
C ALA A 82 0.57 64.57 -1.86
N GLU A 83 -0.04 64.04 -0.78
CA GLU A 83 -0.75 64.86 0.22
C GLU A 83 0.14 65.14 1.45
N LYS A 84 0.86 66.27 1.42
CA LYS A 84 1.95 66.69 2.36
C LYS A 84 1.70 66.59 3.87
N LYS A 85 0.47 66.32 4.36
CA LYS A 85 0.11 66.08 5.77
C LYS A 85 -1.14 65.17 5.89
N ALA A 86 -1.01 63.90 5.50
CA ALA A 86 -2.04 62.88 5.59
C ALA A 86 -2.00 62.08 6.91
N SER A 87 -3.16 61.74 7.45
CA SER A 87 -3.33 60.81 8.57
C SER A 87 -4.12 59.59 8.09
N LEU A 88 -3.68 58.39 8.47
CA LEU A 88 -4.25 57.12 7.99
C LEU A 88 -4.82 56.33 9.16
N ALA A 89 -6.13 56.11 9.19
CA ALA A 89 -6.76 55.17 10.10
C ALA A 89 -6.46 53.74 9.66
N VAL A 90 -5.94 52.93 10.58
CA VAL A 90 -5.58 51.51 10.39
C VAL A 90 -6.20 50.69 11.53
N ALA A 91 -6.73 49.50 11.22
CA ALA A 91 -7.49 48.70 12.19
C ALA A 91 -6.58 47.97 13.20
N ASP A 92 -5.45 47.42 12.75
CA ASP A 92 -4.46 46.77 13.63
C ASP A 92 -3.36 47.75 14.04
N LEU A 93 -3.04 47.76 15.33
CA LEU A 93 -1.92 48.51 15.90
C LEU A 93 -0.57 48.05 15.34
N LYS A 94 -0.38 46.74 15.09
CA LYS A 94 0.87 46.20 14.52
C LYS A 94 1.12 46.74 13.13
N LEU A 95 0.12 46.65 12.24
CA LEU A 95 0.19 47.20 10.89
C LEU A 95 0.39 48.74 10.93
N GLY A 96 -0.30 49.43 11.85
CA GLY A 96 -0.07 50.85 12.11
C GLY A 96 1.38 51.18 12.48
N THR A 97 2.00 50.41 13.38
CA THR A 97 3.42 50.60 13.72
C THR A 97 4.37 50.26 12.57
N ALA A 98 4.09 49.22 11.78
CA ALA A 98 4.88 48.89 10.60
C ALA A 98 4.84 50.04 9.57
N ILE A 99 3.65 50.60 9.30
CA ILE A 99 3.49 51.73 8.37
C ILE A 99 4.21 52.98 8.89
N SER A 100 4.19 53.23 10.20
CA SER A 100 4.94 54.34 10.82
C SER A 100 6.46 54.21 10.70
N ASN A 101 6.98 52.99 10.51
CA ASN A 101 8.42 52.71 10.42
C ASN A 101 8.95 52.78 8.98
N MET A 102 8.10 52.98 7.97
CA MET A 102 8.55 53.11 6.57
C MET A 102 9.16 54.49 6.29
N PRO A 103 10.46 54.60 5.89
CA PRO A 103 11.13 55.88 5.71
C PRO A 103 10.59 56.75 4.55
N SER A 104 9.86 56.15 3.61
CA SER A 104 9.37 56.80 2.39
C SER A 104 8.09 57.62 2.59
N LEU A 105 7.41 57.50 3.73
CA LEU A 105 6.03 57.98 3.90
C LEU A 105 5.86 58.89 5.14
N ASN A 106 5.71 60.19 4.91
CA ASN A 106 5.34 61.18 5.94
C ASN A 106 3.83 61.10 6.32
N ILE A 107 3.36 59.91 6.68
CA ILE A 107 1.98 59.62 7.10
C ILE A 107 1.95 59.39 8.60
N THR A 108 0.99 59.98 9.30
CA THR A 108 0.73 59.65 10.72
C THR A 108 -0.38 58.61 10.83
N PRO A 109 -0.07 57.31 11.05
CA PRO A 109 -1.07 56.29 11.28
C PRO A 109 -1.79 56.51 12.62
N VAL A 110 -3.10 56.28 12.63
CA VAL A 110 -3.96 56.35 13.80
C VAL A 110 -4.66 55.01 13.93
N ALA A 111 -4.23 54.22 14.91
CA ALA A 111 -4.84 52.95 15.28
C ALA A 111 -5.26 53.02 16.76
N GLY A 112 -6.47 52.55 17.09
CA GLY A 112 -6.98 52.55 18.47
C GLY A 112 -8.48 52.30 18.57
N SER A 113 -9.00 52.28 19.81
CA SER A 113 -10.42 52.06 20.09
C SER A 113 -11.35 52.97 19.27
N ASN A 114 -11.00 54.24 19.14
CA ASN A 114 -11.83 55.27 18.51
C ASN A 114 -11.94 55.11 16.98
N THR A 115 -11.16 54.21 16.35
CA THR A 115 -11.31 53.87 14.93
C THR A 115 -12.18 52.62 14.72
N MET A 116 -12.50 51.85 15.75
CA MET A 116 -13.21 50.57 15.59
C MET A 116 -14.65 50.74 15.10
N ASP A 117 -15.39 51.74 15.58
CA ASP A 117 -16.75 52.01 15.11
C ASP A 117 -16.78 52.43 13.63
N LEU A 118 -15.75 53.16 13.19
CA LEU A 118 -15.53 53.52 11.79
C LEU A 118 -15.28 52.27 10.92
N PHE A 119 -14.40 51.36 11.37
CA PHE A 119 -14.16 50.10 10.67
C PHE A 119 -15.37 49.16 10.68
N ARG A 120 -16.19 49.18 11.74
CA ARG A 120 -17.45 48.43 11.81
C ARG A 120 -18.43 48.92 10.74
N ALA A 121 -18.67 50.22 10.69
CA ALA A 121 -19.57 50.81 9.68
C ALA A 121 -19.08 50.59 8.24
N VAL A 122 -17.77 50.73 8.00
CA VAL A 122 -17.16 50.42 6.70
C VAL A 122 -17.38 48.94 6.32
N ARG A 123 -17.24 48.00 7.27
CA ARG A 123 -17.45 46.56 7.03
C ARG A 123 -18.92 46.19 6.84
N GLU A 124 -19.84 46.87 7.51
CA GLU A 124 -21.30 46.65 7.39
C GLU A 124 -21.85 47.14 6.04
N HIS A 125 -21.24 48.17 5.46
CA HIS A 125 -21.72 48.82 4.23
C HIS A 125 -20.69 48.84 3.08
N VAL A 126 -19.76 47.86 3.01
CA VAL A 126 -18.72 47.77 1.95
C VAL A 126 -19.32 47.85 0.55
N SER A 127 -20.43 47.14 0.32
CA SER A 127 -21.14 47.07 -0.96
C SER A 127 -21.74 48.42 -1.41
N SER A 128 -22.03 49.32 -0.46
CA SER A 128 -22.47 50.70 -0.74
C SER A 128 -21.29 51.66 -0.92
N LEU A 129 -20.15 51.39 -0.30
CA LEU A 129 -18.93 52.21 -0.37
C LEU A 129 -18.08 51.95 -1.63
N ILE A 130 -18.12 50.75 -2.20
CA ILE A 130 -17.30 50.36 -3.35
C ILE A 130 -18.20 49.89 -4.51
N PRO A 131 -18.44 50.73 -5.53
CA PRO A 131 -19.26 50.37 -6.69
C PRO A 131 -18.73 49.11 -7.40
N GLY A 132 -19.63 48.16 -7.67
CA GLY A 132 -19.31 46.91 -8.37
C GLY A 132 -18.78 45.78 -7.46
N LEU A 133 -18.88 45.91 -6.13
CA LEU A 133 -18.73 44.80 -5.18
C LEU A 133 -20.08 44.45 -4.56
N GLU A 134 -20.82 43.56 -5.22
CA GLU A 134 -22.03 42.97 -4.66
C GLU A 134 -21.70 42.03 -3.49
N GLN A 135 -22.62 41.91 -2.52
CA GLN A 135 -22.42 41.11 -1.32
C GLN A 135 -22.15 39.62 -1.64
N ASP A 136 -22.93 39.04 -2.55
CA ASP A 136 -22.75 37.67 -3.06
C ASP A 136 -21.33 37.39 -3.59
N VAL A 137 -20.70 38.39 -4.19
CA VAL A 137 -19.34 38.27 -4.75
C VAL A 137 -18.30 38.35 -3.63
N LEU A 138 -18.48 39.28 -2.68
CA LEU A 138 -17.64 39.40 -1.49
C LEU A 138 -17.67 38.11 -0.64
N ASP A 139 -18.84 37.52 -0.42
CA ASP A 139 -18.99 36.31 0.38
C ASP A 139 -18.30 35.10 -0.28
N ARG A 140 -18.39 34.98 -1.61
CA ARG A 140 -17.67 33.94 -2.37
C ARG A 140 -16.15 34.15 -2.34
N MET A 141 -15.68 35.38 -2.45
CA MET A 141 -14.26 35.72 -2.31
C MET A 141 -13.74 35.43 -0.90
N SER A 142 -14.53 35.78 0.13
CA SER A 142 -14.25 35.46 1.54
C SER A 142 -14.15 33.94 1.77
N LEU A 143 -15.07 33.15 1.21
CA LEU A 143 -15.03 31.69 1.26
C LEU A 143 -13.79 31.11 0.55
N GLY A 144 -13.42 31.64 -0.62
CA GLY A 144 -12.23 31.22 -1.35
C GLY A 144 -10.93 31.53 -0.60
N LEU A 145 -10.81 32.75 -0.07
CA LEU A 145 -9.65 33.21 0.70
C LEU A 145 -9.53 32.46 2.04
N SER A 146 -10.63 32.26 2.77
CA SER A 146 -10.63 31.52 4.04
C SER A 146 -10.28 30.03 3.88
N HIS A 147 -10.76 29.36 2.83
CA HIS A 147 -10.31 28.01 2.49
C HIS A 147 -8.81 27.95 2.19
N SER A 148 -8.30 28.94 1.45
CA SER A 148 -6.89 28.98 1.03
C SER A 148 -5.98 29.29 2.23
N MET A 149 -6.35 30.27 3.06
CA MET A 149 -5.68 30.63 4.31
C MET A 149 -5.68 29.46 5.31
N SER A 150 -6.79 28.73 5.43
CA SER A 150 -6.86 27.51 6.25
C SER A 150 -5.91 26.43 5.73
N ARG A 151 -5.81 26.20 4.42
CA ARG A 151 -4.86 25.22 3.83
C ARG A 151 -3.40 25.61 4.05
N HIS A 152 -3.09 26.90 3.97
CA HIS A 152 -1.75 27.42 4.21
C HIS A 152 -1.34 27.32 5.69
N LYS A 153 -2.24 27.70 6.62
CA LYS A 153 -1.98 27.59 8.07
C LYS A 153 -1.98 26.14 8.58
N LEU A 154 -2.82 25.26 8.03
CA LEU A 154 -2.87 23.83 8.36
C LEU A 154 -1.92 22.98 7.49
N LYS A 155 -0.85 23.57 6.95
CA LYS A 155 0.19 22.99 6.07
C LYS A 155 -0.19 21.61 5.50
N PHE A 156 -1.12 21.60 4.53
CA PHE A 156 -1.52 20.39 3.80
C PHE A 156 -1.82 19.14 4.67
N SER A 157 -2.94 19.14 5.39
CA SER A 157 -3.49 17.99 6.16
C SER A 157 -2.96 16.60 5.71
N PRO A 158 -2.09 15.94 6.50
CA PRO A 158 -1.41 14.72 6.09
C PRO A 158 -2.37 13.54 5.87
N ASP A 159 -3.54 13.54 6.53
CA ASP A 159 -4.59 12.52 6.36
C ASP A 159 -5.02 12.28 4.90
N LYS A 160 -4.94 13.29 4.03
CA LYS A 160 -5.26 13.13 2.59
C LYS A 160 -4.13 12.51 1.77
N VAL A 161 -2.90 12.60 2.26
CA VAL A 161 -1.71 12.04 1.61
C VAL A 161 -1.72 10.52 1.76
N ASP A 162 -2.08 10.02 2.94
CA ASP A 162 -2.24 8.59 3.26
C ASP A 162 -3.23 7.86 2.35
N SER A 163 -4.33 8.52 1.99
CA SER A 163 -5.38 7.92 1.15
C SER A 163 -4.84 7.42 -0.20
N MET A 164 -3.80 8.09 -0.73
CA MET A 164 -3.13 7.68 -1.96
C MET A 164 -2.35 6.37 -1.80
N ILE A 165 -1.71 6.13 -0.65
CA ILE A 165 -1.05 4.83 -0.33
C ILE A 165 -2.10 3.72 -0.39
N ILE A 166 -3.25 3.93 0.27
CA ILE A 166 -4.31 2.92 0.39
C ILE A 166 -4.88 2.55 -0.99
N GLN A 167 -5.03 3.53 -1.87
CA GLN A 167 -5.47 3.26 -3.24
C GLN A 167 -4.37 2.59 -4.07
N ALA A 168 -3.11 3.00 -3.93
CA ALA A 168 -1.98 2.42 -4.66
C ALA A 168 -1.74 0.94 -4.32
N ILE A 169 -1.82 0.53 -3.05
CA ILE A 169 -1.64 -0.88 -2.67
C ILE A 169 -2.83 -1.76 -3.10
N LYS A 170 -4.06 -1.24 -3.06
CA LYS A 170 -5.22 -1.96 -3.62
C LYS A 170 -5.07 -2.17 -5.13
N MET A 171 -4.67 -1.12 -5.85
CA MET A 171 -4.42 -1.22 -7.29
C MET A 171 -3.26 -2.18 -7.61
N LEU A 172 -2.22 -2.25 -6.77
CA LEU A 172 -1.16 -3.26 -6.90
C LEU A 172 -1.70 -4.70 -6.71
N ASP A 173 -2.47 -4.94 -5.64
CA ASP A 173 -3.06 -6.25 -5.34
C ASP A 173 -4.13 -6.67 -6.39
N ASP A 174 -4.75 -5.72 -7.10
CA ASP A 174 -5.68 -5.99 -8.21
C ASP A 174 -4.95 -6.24 -9.54
N ILE A 175 -3.91 -5.44 -9.86
CA ILE A 175 -3.02 -5.70 -11.01
C ILE A 175 -2.36 -7.07 -10.90
N ASP A 176 -1.92 -7.50 -9.70
CA ASP A 176 -1.32 -8.83 -9.50
C ASP A 176 -2.28 -9.97 -9.90
N LYS A 177 -3.59 -9.83 -9.63
CA LYS A 177 -4.61 -10.82 -10.02
C LYS A 177 -4.88 -10.77 -11.52
N GLU A 178 -5.09 -9.56 -12.05
CA GLU A 178 -5.39 -9.34 -13.46
C GLU A 178 -4.24 -9.80 -14.36
N LEU A 179 -2.99 -9.46 -14.02
CA LEU A 179 -1.79 -9.88 -14.73
C LEU A 179 -1.72 -11.41 -14.82
N ASN A 180 -2.00 -12.13 -13.73
CA ASN A 180 -2.01 -13.59 -13.76
C ASN A 180 -3.15 -14.15 -14.66
N VAL A 181 -4.35 -13.55 -14.62
CA VAL A 181 -5.47 -13.95 -15.48
C VAL A 181 -5.17 -13.69 -16.96
N TYR A 182 -4.64 -12.52 -17.31
CA TYR A 182 -4.25 -12.18 -18.68
C TYR A 182 -3.07 -13.03 -19.17
N ALA A 183 -2.08 -13.31 -18.32
CA ALA A 183 -0.96 -14.18 -18.66
C ALA A 183 -1.41 -15.63 -18.94
N MET A 184 -2.27 -16.20 -18.08
CA MET A 184 -2.84 -17.53 -18.31
C MET A 184 -3.70 -17.55 -19.58
N ARG A 185 -4.51 -16.52 -19.84
CA ARG A 185 -5.26 -16.40 -21.11
C ARG A 185 -4.35 -16.28 -22.34
N THR A 186 -3.22 -15.59 -22.22
CA THR A 186 -2.22 -15.50 -23.31
C THR A 186 -1.60 -16.87 -23.59
N LYS A 187 -1.26 -17.62 -22.53
CA LYS A 187 -0.77 -19.02 -22.62
C LYS A 187 -1.81 -19.97 -23.21
N GLU A 188 -3.09 -19.83 -22.86
CA GLU A 188 -4.19 -20.60 -23.45
C GLU A 188 -4.39 -20.28 -24.94
N TRP A 189 -4.37 -19.00 -25.31
CA TRP A 189 -4.62 -18.56 -26.69
C TRP A 189 -3.48 -18.95 -27.62
N TYR A 190 -2.24 -18.55 -27.30
CA TYR A 190 -1.07 -18.91 -28.10
C TYR A 190 -0.74 -20.41 -27.99
N GLY A 191 -1.17 -21.09 -26.93
CA GLY A 191 -1.06 -22.53 -26.76
C GLY A 191 -1.79 -23.37 -27.81
N TRP A 192 -2.77 -22.82 -28.54
CA TRP A 192 -3.34 -23.49 -29.73
C TRP A 192 -2.33 -23.56 -30.89
N HIS A 193 -1.48 -22.54 -31.02
CA HIS A 193 -0.44 -22.47 -32.04
C HIS A 193 0.87 -23.14 -31.60
N PHE A 194 1.28 -23.00 -30.34
CA PHE A 194 2.51 -23.60 -29.83
C PHE A 194 2.34 -24.10 -28.37
N PRO A 195 1.73 -25.28 -28.16
CA PRO A 195 1.42 -25.79 -26.82
C PRO A 195 2.66 -26.19 -26.00
N GLU A 196 3.77 -26.55 -26.65
CA GLU A 196 4.99 -26.96 -25.97
C GLU A 196 5.71 -25.78 -25.28
N MET A 197 5.60 -24.56 -25.82
CA MET A 197 6.17 -23.34 -25.21
C MET A 197 5.67 -23.12 -23.77
N ALA A 198 4.40 -23.42 -23.48
CA ALA A 198 3.84 -23.22 -22.15
C ALA A 198 4.43 -24.19 -21.09
N LYS A 199 5.11 -25.26 -21.52
CA LYS A 199 5.80 -26.22 -20.65
C LYS A 199 7.28 -25.90 -20.45
N THR A 200 7.92 -25.25 -21.42
CA THR A 200 9.31 -24.78 -21.29
C THR A 200 9.40 -23.42 -20.57
N LEU A 201 8.46 -22.52 -20.84
CA LEU A 201 8.43 -21.16 -20.28
C LEU A 201 7.43 -21.03 -19.14
N ASN A 202 7.91 -21.29 -17.92
CA ASN A 202 7.13 -21.07 -16.70
C ASN A 202 6.87 -19.56 -16.45
N ASP A 203 7.83 -18.68 -16.72
CA ASP A 203 7.64 -17.24 -16.54
C ASP A 203 6.62 -16.66 -17.53
N ASN A 204 5.69 -15.87 -16.99
CA ASN A 204 4.60 -15.23 -17.72
C ASN A 204 5.08 -14.01 -18.53
N LEU A 205 6.07 -13.26 -18.03
CA LEU A 205 6.60 -12.08 -18.73
C LEU A 205 7.49 -12.51 -19.90
N ALA A 206 8.39 -13.47 -19.70
CA ALA A 206 9.18 -14.05 -20.78
C ALA A 206 8.29 -14.62 -21.89
N TYR A 207 7.24 -15.39 -21.52
CA TYR A 207 6.28 -15.92 -22.49
C TYR A 207 5.65 -14.82 -23.36
N ALA A 208 5.13 -13.75 -22.76
CA ALA A 208 4.54 -12.63 -23.50
C ALA A 208 5.56 -11.92 -24.42
N ARG A 209 6.81 -11.75 -23.96
CA ARG A 209 7.88 -11.15 -24.77
C ARG A 209 8.27 -12.01 -25.97
N VAL A 210 8.31 -13.33 -25.83
CA VAL A 210 8.62 -14.25 -26.93
C VAL A 210 7.50 -14.27 -27.97
N VAL A 211 6.23 -14.33 -27.54
CA VAL A 211 5.07 -14.24 -28.45
C VAL A 211 5.11 -12.97 -29.29
N ARG A 212 5.45 -11.84 -28.66
CA ARG A 212 5.62 -10.53 -29.32
C ARG A 212 6.81 -10.50 -30.30
N ALA A 213 7.94 -11.12 -29.93
CA ALA A 213 9.17 -11.05 -30.72
C ALA A 213 9.14 -11.95 -31.97
N VAL A 214 8.55 -13.14 -31.87
CA VAL A 214 8.63 -14.14 -32.95
C VAL A 214 7.34 -14.21 -33.80
N GLY A 215 6.18 -14.11 -33.16
CA GLY A 215 4.89 -14.26 -33.83
C GLY A 215 4.59 -15.70 -34.24
N MET A 216 4.75 -16.03 -35.54
CA MET A 216 4.49 -17.36 -36.09
C MET A 216 5.61 -18.36 -35.76
N ARG A 217 5.29 -19.65 -35.76
CA ARG A 217 6.25 -20.72 -35.47
C ARG A 217 7.43 -20.78 -36.44
N ASP A 218 7.21 -20.47 -37.72
CA ASP A 218 8.26 -20.53 -38.75
C ASP A 218 9.41 -19.55 -38.47
N ASN A 219 9.09 -18.38 -37.88
CA ASN A 219 10.06 -17.35 -37.53
C ASN A 219 11.00 -17.75 -36.38
N PHE A 220 10.76 -18.86 -35.65
CA PHE A 220 11.65 -19.31 -34.58
C PHE A 220 13.05 -19.71 -35.07
N LYS A 221 13.23 -19.97 -36.37
CA LYS A 221 14.54 -20.30 -36.95
C LYS A 221 15.44 -19.07 -37.08
N ASP A 222 14.85 -17.95 -37.48
CA ASP A 222 15.56 -16.71 -37.80
C ASP A 222 15.54 -15.68 -36.65
N ALA A 223 14.65 -15.85 -35.66
CA ALA A 223 14.56 -14.97 -34.50
C ALA A 223 15.70 -15.19 -33.49
N ASP A 224 16.31 -14.09 -33.05
CA ASP A 224 17.21 -14.03 -31.89
C ASP A 224 16.37 -13.77 -30.63
N LEU A 225 16.55 -14.60 -29.58
CA LEU A 225 15.84 -14.48 -28.31
C LEU A 225 16.79 -14.23 -27.11
N SER A 226 18.08 -13.97 -27.37
CA SER A 226 19.13 -13.77 -26.36
C SER A 226 18.82 -12.66 -25.34
N ASP A 227 18.09 -11.61 -25.76
CA ASP A 227 17.65 -10.50 -24.91
C ASP A 227 16.54 -10.88 -23.91
N ILE A 228 15.87 -12.01 -24.11
CA ILE A 228 14.64 -12.41 -23.40
C ILE A 228 14.85 -13.71 -22.61
N LEU A 229 15.64 -14.66 -23.14
CA LEU A 229 15.82 -16.01 -22.61
C LEU A 229 17.32 -16.38 -22.50
N PRO A 230 17.70 -17.24 -21.54
CA PRO A 230 19.00 -17.91 -21.56
C PRO A 230 19.12 -18.89 -22.75
N GLU A 231 20.33 -19.04 -23.29
CA GLU A 231 20.64 -19.91 -24.46
C GLU A 231 20.10 -21.34 -24.31
N ASP A 232 20.22 -21.96 -23.13
CA ASP A 232 19.70 -23.31 -22.84
C ASP A 232 18.19 -23.43 -23.11
N VAL A 233 17.42 -22.39 -22.77
CA VAL A 233 15.96 -22.35 -22.88
C VAL A 233 15.56 -22.00 -24.31
N GLU A 234 16.32 -21.12 -24.97
CA GLU A 234 16.13 -20.78 -26.38
C GLU A 234 16.36 -21.99 -27.29
N ALA A 235 17.46 -22.73 -27.11
CA ALA A 235 17.76 -23.93 -27.90
C ALA A 235 16.66 -24.99 -27.75
N ALA A 236 16.20 -25.23 -26.52
CA ALA A 236 15.07 -26.12 -26.25
C ALA A 236 13.76 -25.63 -26.91
N LEU A 237 13.53 -24.32 -26.94
CA LEU A 237 12.34 -23.73 -27.56
C LEU A 237 12.37 -23.84 -29.09
N LYS A 238 13.52 -23.60 -29.73
CA LYS A 238 13.72 -23.78 -31.19
C LYS A 238 13.56 -25.25 -31.60
N ALA A 239 14.12 -26.19 -30.85
CA ALA A 239 13.91 -27.62 -31.09
C ALA A 239 12.44 -28.04 -30.95
N ASN A 240 11.74 -27.51 -29.93
CA ASN A 240 10.31 -27.76 -29.75
C ASN A 240 9.44 -27.09 -30.82
N ALA A 241 9.88 -25.99 -31.43
CA ALA A 241 9.17 -25.35 -32.54
C ALA A 241 9.18 -26.23 -33.80
N GLU A 242 10.31 -26.90 -34.10
CA GLU A 242 10.38 -27.84 -35.23
C GLU A 242 9.55 -29.12 -35.02
N LEU A 243 9.34 -29.53 -33.75
CA LEU A 243 8.62 -30.74 -33.36
C LEU A 243 7.17 -30.49 -32.88
N SER A 244 6.68 -29.24 -32.94
CA SER A 244 5.43 -28.83 -32.30
C SER A 244 4.18 -29.42 -32.97
N MET A 245 3.24 -29.87 -32.14
CA MET A 245 1.95 -30.40 -32.57
C MET A 245 0.83 -29.35 -32.67
N GLY A 246 1.14 -28.05 -32.48
CA GLY A 246 0.14 -26.98 -32.54
C GLY A 246 -0.42 -26.71 -33.94
N VAL A 247 -1.56 -26.02 -34.01
CA VAL A 247 -2.28 -25.73 -35.27
C VAL A 247 -1.75 -24.43 -35.90
N GLU A 248 -1.71 -24.35 -37.22
CA GLU A 248 -1.46 -23.08 -37.94
C GLU A 248 -2.62 -22.10 -37.70
N ILE A 249 -2.28 -20.86 -37.33
CA ILE A 249 -3.26 -19.79 -37.05
C ILE A 249 -3.22 -18.73 -38.14
N THR A 250 -4.31 -17.96 -38.28
CA THR A 250 -4.30 -16.83 -39.22
C THR A 250 -3.48 -15.66 -38.69
N GLU A 251 -2.98 -14.80 -39.58
CA GLU A 251 -2.29 -13.57 -39.17
C GLU A 251 -3.16 -12.65 -38.31
N ASP A 252 -4.48 -12.65 -38.54
CA ASP A 252 -5.42 -11.80 -37.78
C ASP A 252 -5.65 -12.36 -36.36
N ASP A 253 -5.72 -13.68 -36.20
CA ASP A 253 -5.74 -14.31 -34.88
C ASP A 253 -4.42 -14.07 -34.13
N LEU A 254 -3.27 -14.14 -34.83
CA LEU A 254 -1.96 -13.84 -34.27
C LEU A 254 -1.86 -12.38 -33.80
N LYS A 255 -2.34 -11.40 -34.58
CA LYS A 255 -2.34 -9.98 -34.18
C LYS A 255 -3.06 -9.78 -32.84
N ASN A 256 -4.24 -10.39 -32.67
CA ASN A 256 -4.99 -10.34 -31.42
C ASN A 256 -4.22 -10.97 -30.23
N ALA A 257 -3.51 -12.08 -30.47
CA ALA A 257 -2.67 -12.72 -29.45
C ALA A 257 -1.43 -11.87 -29.08
N ILE A 258 -0.81 -11.21 -30.06
CA ILE A 258 0.29 -10.27 -29.84
C ILE A 258 -0.19 -9.03 -29.08
N ASP A 259 -1.33 -8.43 -29.43
CA ASP A 259 -1.92 -7.29 -28.71
C ASP A 259 -2.19 -7.62 -27.24
N LEU A 260 -2.65 -8.84 -26.94
CA LEU A 260 -2.85 -9.31 -25.57
C LEU A 260 -1.50 -9.49 -24.83
N ALA A 261 -0.48 -10.05 -25.48
CA ALA A 261 0.86 -10.17 -24.92
C ALA A 261 1.50 -8.79 -24.65
N ASP A 262 1.32 -7.84 -25.57
CA ASP A 262 1.71 -6.42 -25.43
C ASP A 262 1.05 -5.78 -24.21
N GLN A 263 -0.22 -6.10 -23.95
CA GLN A 263 -0.96 -5.62 -22.78
C GLN A 263 -0.44 -6.23 -21.47
N VAL A 264 -0.04 -7.51 -21.45
CA VAL A 264 0.61 -8.15 -20.29
C VAL A 264 1.97 -7.51 -19.98
N ILE A 265 2.75 -7.18 -21.01
CA ILE A 265 4.04 -6.46 -20.85
C ILE A 265 3.79 -5.07 -20.25
N LYS A 266 2.88 -4.28 -20.84
CA LYS A 266 2.50 -2.93 -20.34
C LYS A 266 2.01 -2.97 -18.89
N PHE A 267 1.18 -3.96 -18.51
CA PHE A 267 0.74 -4.11 -17.13
C PHE A 267 1.90 -4.47 -16.17
N THR A 268 2.87 -5.27 -16.61
CA THR A 268 4.03 -5.61 -15.78
C THR A 268 4.97 -4.42 -15.58
N GLU A 269 5.15 -3.58 -16.61
CA GLU A 269 5.89 -2.32 -16.52
C GLU A 269 5.16 -1.32 -15.61
N TYR A 270 3.84 -1.16 -15.76
CA TYR A 270 3.03 -0.28 -14.91
C TYR A 270 3.05 -0.73 -13.45
N ARG A 271 3.01 -2.05 -13.19
CA ARG A 271 3.19 -2.64 -11.86
C ARG A 271 4.54 -2.27 -11.23
N ALA A 272 5.63 -2.31 -12.02
CA ALA A 272 6.95 -1.91 -11.54
C ALA A 272 6.99 -0.41 -11.19
N GLN A 273 6.46 0.46 -12.09
CA GLN A 273 6.33 1.90 -11.84
C GLN A 273 5.50 2.20 -10.59
N LEU A 274 4.36 1.51 -10.40
CA LEU A 274 3.50 1.64 -9.22
C LEU A 274 4.22 1.20 -7.93
N THR A 275 5.08 0.18 -8.01
CA THR A 275 5.89 -0.28 -6.87
C THR A 275 6.91 0.78 -6.46
N SER A 276 7.64 1.37 -7.42
CA SER A 276 8.57 2.48 -7.15
C SER A 276 7.87 3.75 -6.66
N TYR A 277 6.68 4.06 -7.19
CA TYR A 277 5.82 5.13 -6.66
C TYR A 277 5.43 4.86 -5.21
N LEU A 278 4.94 3.66 -4.90
CA LEU A 278 4.55 3.28 -3.53
C LEU A 278 5.75 3.36 -2.57
N GLU A 279 6.94 2.93 -2.98
CA GLU A 279 8.16 3.02 -2.18
C GLU A 279 8.54 4.49 -1.88
N SER A 280 8.62 5.35 -2.89
CA SER A 280 8.97 6.77 -2.69
C SER A 280 7.96 7.49 -1.79
N ARG A 281 6.66 7.23 -1.96
CA ARG A 281 5.59 7.83 -1.13
C ARG A 281 5.63 7.31 0.30
N MET A 282 5.86 6.00 0.50
CA MET A 282 5.95 5.43 1.84
C MET A 282 7.16 5.99 2.62
N ARG A 283 8.32 6.16 1.95
CA ARG A 283 9.50 6.78 2.58
C ARG A 283 9.22 8.20 3.06
N ALA A 284 8.53 9.02 2.25
CA ALA A 284 8.20 10.40 2.62
C ALA A 284 7.20 10.52 3.79
N ILE A 285 6.23 9.59 3.85
CA ILE A 285 5.11 9.63 4.80
C ILE A 285 5.42 8.88 6.11
N ALA A 286 6.02 7.69 6.03
CA ALA A 286 6.30 6.84 7.17
C ALA A 286 7.71 6.20 7.07
N PRO A 287 8.77 7.01 7.24
CA PRO A 287 10.15 6.55 7.12
C PRO A 287 10.51 5.49 8.17
N ASN A 288 10.08 5.63 9.43
CA ASN A 288 10.41 4.66 10.48
C ASN A 288 9.68 3.33 10.27
N LEU A 289 8.41 3.36 9.85
CA LEU A 289 7.67 2.17 9.43
C LEU A 289 8.37 1.45 8.27
N THR A 290 8.76 2.19 7.24
CA THR A 290 9.46 1.66 6.06
C THR A 290 10.77 0.98 6.45
N ALA A 291 11.58 1.63 7.29
CA ALA A 291 12.82 1.09 7.79
C ALA A 291 12.62 -0.23 8.57
N LEU A 292 11.54 -0.34 9.36
CA LEU A 292 11.25 -1.50 10.22
C LEU A 292 10.68 -2.71 9.49
N VAL A 293 9.68 -2.54 8.61
CA VAL A 293 8.93 -3.65 7.98
C VAL A 293 9.04 -3.72 6.46
N GLY A 294 9.54 -2.67 5.80
CA GLY A 294 9.51 -2.52 4.34
C GLY A 294 8.20 -1.92 3.83
N TYR A 295 8.26 -1.25 2.67
CA TYR A 295 7.16 -0.44 2.14
C TYR A 295 5.89 -1.25 1.81
N LEU A 296 6.01 -2.46 1.24
CA LEU A 296 4.84 -3.32 0.93
C LEU A 296 4.06 -3.73 2.19
N VAL A 297 4.77 -4.15 3.23
CA VAL A 297 4.14 -4.57 4.50
C VAL A 297 3.56 -3.36 5.22
N GLY A 298 4.27 -2.22 5.24
CA GLY A 298 3.77 -0.96 5.76
C GLY A 298 2.49 -0.49 5.07
N ALA A 299 2.44 -0.53 3.72
CA ALA A 299 1.27 -0.17 2.93
C ALA A 299 0.05 -1.03 3.25
N ARG A 300 0.21 -2.36 3.38
CA ARG A 300 -0.88 -3.26 3.74
C ARG A 300 -1.39 -3.02 5.17
N LEU A 301 -0.51 -2.70 6.13
CA LEU A 301 -0.93 -2.32 7.49
C LEU A 301 -1.75 -1.02 7.49
N ILE A 302 -1.31 0.01 6.76
CA ILE A 302 -2.02 1.29 6.64
C ILE A 302 -3.38 1.09 5.95
N ALA A 303 -3.42 0.33 4.86
CA ALA A 303 -4.66 0.04 4.12
C ALA A 303 -5.68 -0.75 4.96
N HIS A 304 -5.23 -1.64 5.85
CA HIS A 304 -6.12 -2.35 6.76
C HIS A 304 -6.61 -1.48 7.92
N ALA A 305 -5.84 -0.48 8.37
CA ALA A 305 -6.22 0.43 9.44
C ALA A 305 -7.00 1.68 8.97
N GLY A 306 -6.95 2.01 7.68
CA GLY A 306 -7.69 3.11 7.05
C GLY A 306 -6.99 4.46 7.04
N SER A 307 -6.00 4.69 7.91
CA SER A 307 -5.05 5.82 7.85
C SER A 307 -3.82 5.54 8.72
N VAL A 308 -2.72 6.28 8.53
CA VAL A 308 -1.51 6.18 9.38
C VAL A 308 -1.85 6.56 10.82
N LEU A 309 -2.63 7.63 11.03
CA LEU A 309 -3.08 8.06 12.36
C LEU A 309 -3.98 7.03 13.06
N SER A 310 -4.82 6.29 12.32
CA SER A 310 -5.62 5.17 12.84
C SER A 310 -4.72 4.03 13.31
N LEU A 311 -3.73 3.65 12.49
CA LEU A 311 -2.76 2.61 12.82
C LEU A 311 -1.87 3.01 14.02
N ALA A 312 -1.49 4.29 14.15
CA ALA A 312 -0.69 4.81 15.26
C ALA A 312 -1.40 4.71 16.63
N LYS A 313 -2.74 4.84 16.63
CA LYS A 313 -3.59 4.65 17.82
C LYS A 313 -3.67 3.17 18.25
N ALA A 314 -3.45 2.22 17.35
CA ALA A 314 -3.47 0.80 17.69
C ALA A 314 -2.30 0.43 18.64
N PRO A 315 -2.50 -0.52 19.58
CA PRO A 315 -1.41 -1.07 20.38
C PRO A 315 -0.61 -2.09 19.55
N GLY A 316 0.68 -2.29 19.91
CA GLY A 316 1.56 -3.23 19.21
C GLY A 316 1.06 -4.69 19.20
N SER A 317 0.22 -5.09 20.15
CA SER A 317 -0.46 -6.39 20.15
C SER A 317 -1.52 -6.53 19.05
N THR A 318 -2.24 -5.46 18.72
CA THR A 318 -3.16 -5.41 17.58
C THR A 318 -2.37 -5.41 16.27
N ILE A 319 -1.29 -4.61 16.20
CA ILE A 319 -0.40 -4.57 15.01
C ILE A 319 0.22 -5.95 14.71
N GLN A 320 0.52 -6.74 15.75
CA GLN A 320 1.05 -8.10 15.58
C GLN A 320 0.08 -9.03 14.82
N ILE A 321 -1.23 -8.90 15.05
CA ILE A 321 -2.27 -9.83 14.57
C ILE A 321 -3.18 -9.24 13.48
N LEU A 322 -2.90 -8.01 13.03
CA LEU A 322 -3.60 -7.31 11.95
C LEU A 322 -3.60 -8.15 10.65
N GLY A 323 -4.78 -8.36 10.06
CA GLY A 323 -5.03 -9.25 8.92
C GLY A 323 -5.29 -10.72 9.27
N ALA A 324 -5.22 -11.12 10.55
CA ALA A 324 -5.56 -12.47 11.03
C ALA A 324 -6.87 -12.52 11.86
N GLU A 325 -7.71 -11.48 11.78
CA GLU A 325 -8.90 -11.26 12.61
C GLU A 325 -9.90 -12.43 12.53
N LYS A 326 -10.13 -12.96 11.33
CA LYS A 326 -11.04 -14.11 11.11
C LYS A 326 -10.58 -15.35 11.89
N ALA A 327 -9.27 -15.61 11.93
CA ALA A 327 -8.69 -16.70 12.71
C ALA A 327 -8.69 -16.39 14.21
N LEU A 328 -8.36 -15.15 14.59
CA LEU A 328 -8.37 -14.65 15.96
C LEU A 328 -9.75 -14.79 16.62
N PHE A 329 -10.80 -14.23 16.01
CA PHE A 329 -12.16 -14.29 16.56
C PHE A 329 -12.73 -15.72 16.58
N ARG A 330 -12.34 -16.58 15.62
CA ARG A 330 -12.67 -18.01 15.65
C ARG A 330 -11.99 -18.73 16.82
N ALA A 331 -10.71 -18.47 17.05
CA ALA A 331 -9.95 -19.02 18.17
C ALA A 331 -10.54 -18.58 19.52
N LEU A 332 -10.80 -17.28 19.70
CA LEU A 332 -11.41 -16.73 20.91
C LEU A 332 -12.80 -17.33 21.20
N LYS A 333 -13.68 -17.42 20.19
CA LYS A 333 -15.01 -18.05 20.35
C LYS A 333 -14.93 -19.53 20.73
N THR A 334 -13.92 -20.26 20.24
CA THR A 334 -13.74 -21.70 20.49
C THR A 334 -12.78 -22.01 21.64
N LYS A 335 -12.27 -20.99 22.35
CA LYS A 335 -11.22 -21.11 23.39
C LYS A 335 -9.98 -21.90 22.92
N LYS A 336 -9.61 -21.76 21.64
CA LYS A 336 -8.40 -22.34 21.03
C LYS A 336 -7.26 -21.31 20.98
N ASP A 337 -6.06 -21.78 20.68
CA ASP A 337 -4.88 -20.93 20.50
C ASP A 337 -5.09 -19.85 19.43
N THR A 338 -4.69 -18.62 19.76
CA THR A 338 -4.79 -17.46 18.88
C THR A 338 -3.62 -17.39 17.87
N PRO A 339 -3.84 -16.80 16.67
CA PRO A 339 -2.77 -16.61 15.70
C PRO A 339 -1.66 -15.71 16.27
N LYS A 340 -0.40 -16.06 15.98
CA LYS A 340 0.79 -15.39 16.53
C LYS A 340 1.29 -14.22 15.67
N TYR A 341 0.75 -14.07 14.46
CA TYR A 341 1.10 -13.05 13.48
C TYR A 341 -0.05 -12.92 12.46
N GLY A 342 -0.16 -11.74 11.85
CA GLY A 342 -0.96 -11.50 10.64
C GLY A 342 -0.08 -11.03 9.48
N ILE A 343 -0.41 -9.88 8.87
CA ILE A 343 0.33 -9.23 7.76
C ILE A 343 1.85 -9.14 8.04
N MET A 344 2.22 -8.92 9.31
CA MET A 344 3.60 -8.89 9.81
C MET A 344 4.44 -10.15 9.49
N TYR A 345 3.82 -11.28 9.17
CA TYR A 345 4.51 -12.52 8.79
C TYR A 345 5.41 -12.34 7.56
N HIS A 346 4.99 -11.51 6.59
CA HIS A 346 5.71 -11.25 5.34
C HIS A 346 6.82 -10.19 5.48
N SER A 347 7.07 -9.67 6.70
CA SER A 347 8.22 -8.80 6.94
C SER A 347 9.53 -9.59 6.88
N SER A 348 10.56 -9.01 6.28
CA SER A 348 11.87 -9.67 6.08
C SER A 348 12.46 -10.23 7.38
N LEU A 349 12.36 -9.46 8.48
CA LEU A 349 12.88 -9.84 9.79
C LEU A 349 12.13 -11.05 10.42
N VAL A 350 10.82 -11.18 10.20
CA VAL A 350 10.04 -12.35 10.67
C VAL A 350 10.25 -13.55 9.73
N GLY A 351 10.44 -13.31 8.43
CA GLY A 351 10.79 -14.34 7.45
C GLY A 351 12.12 -15.03 7.75
N GLN A 352 13.15 -14.26 8.14
CA GLN A 352 14.47 -14.78 8.52
C GLN A 352 14.47 -15.66 9.77
N ALA A 353 13.57 -15.42 10.71
CA ALA A 353 13.54 -16.14 11.98
C ALA A 353 12.99 -17.57 11.84
N THR A 354 13.55 -18.52 12.59
CA THR A 354 13.14 -19.93 12.51
C THR A 354 12.14 -20.37 13.60
N GLY A 355 11.20 -21.24 13.24
CA GLY A 355 10.28 -21.95 14.15
C GLY A 355 9.66 -21.10 15.27
N LYS A 356 9.90 -21.49 16.53
CA LYS A 356 9.37 -20.82 17.73
C LYS A 356 9.87 -19.36 17.88
N ASN A 357 10.97 -18.98 17.23
CA ASN A 357 11.51 -17.62 17.31
C ASN A 357 10.73 -16.62 16.44
N LYS A 358 10.05 -17.05 15.35
CA LYS A 358 9.18 -16.17 14.53
C LYS A 358 8.17 -15.40 15.39
N GLY A 359 7.48 -16.09 16.30
CA GLY A 359 6.50 -15.46 17.19
C GLY A 359 7.10 -14.52 18.25
N LYS A 360 8.36 -14.73 18.65
CA LYS A 360 9.08 -13.81 19.54
C LYS A 360 9.46 -12.52 18.80
N ILE A 361 10.06 -12.65 17.62
CA ILE A 361 10.42 -11.53 16.75
C ILE A 361 9.18 -10.73 16.35
N ALA A 362 8.11 -11.38 15.88
CA ALA A 362 6.88 -10.70 15.48
C ALA A 362 6.32 -9.80 16.59
N ARG A 363 6.32 -10.26 17.85
CA ARG A 363 5.91 -9.45 19.01
C ARG A 363 6.82 -8.23 19.25
N MET A 364 8.14 -8.43 19.25
CA MET A 364 9.11 -7.35 19.49
C MET A 364 9.13 -6.34 18.34
N LEU A 365 9.04 -6.81 17.10
CA LEU A 365 8.94 -5.97 15.91
C LEU A 365 7.65 -5.15 15.94
N SER A 366 6.49 -5.76 16.24
CA SER A 366 5.22 -5.02 16.32
C SER A 366 5.21 -3.96 17.43
N ALA A 367 5.90 -4.21 18.54
CA ALA A 367 6.12 -3.20 19.59
C ALA A 367 7.03 -2.05 19.14
N LYS A 368 8.03 -2.30 18.28
CA LYS A 368 8.87 -1.24 17.70
C LYS A 368 8.18 -0.50 16.56
N VAL A 369 7.39 -1.19 15.74
CA VAL A 369 6.51 -0.59 14.72
C VAL A 369 5.52 0.36 15.37
N ALA A 370 4.86 -0.03 16.47
CA ALA A 370 3.95 0.85 17.20
C ALA A 370 4.62 2.14 17.73
N LEU A 371 5.93 2.10 18.03
CA LEU A 371 6.69 3.28 18.45
C LEU A 371 7.11 4.14 17.25
N GLY A 372 7.73 3.53 16.24
CA GLY A 372 8.17 4.24 15.03
C GLY A 372 7.02 4.92 14.30
N LEU A 373 5.88 4.23 14.18
CA LEU A 373 4.67 4.75 13.55
C LEU A 373 4.05 5.93 14.31
N ARG A 374 4.18 5.98 15.65
CA ARG A 374 3.69 7.12 16.43
C ARG A 374 4.57 8.35 16.26
N VAL A 375 5.87 8.16 16.01
CA VAL A 375 6.77 9.24 15.62
C VAL A 375 6.48 9.66 14.18
N ASP A 376 6.33 8.73 13.23
CA ASP A 376 5.94 9.05 11.84
C ASP A 376 4.60 9.82 11.76
N ALA A 377 3.64 9.55 12.66
CA ALA A 377 2.28 10.12 12.62
C ALA A 377 2.04 11.35 13.50
N LEU A 378 2.91 11.63 14.47
CA LEU A 378 2.73 12.70 15.48
C LEU A 378 4.03 13.50 15.77
N GLY A 379 5.15 13.17 15.12
CA GLY A 379 6.36 13.98 15.13
C GLY A 379 6.15 15.25 14.30
N ASP A 380 6.69 16.37 14.78
CA ASP A 380 6.48 17.71 14.20
C ASP A 380 7.81 18.21 13.58
N ASP A 381 8.50 17.29 12.93
CA ASP A 381 9.90 17.39 12.50
C ASP A 381 9.98 17.74 11.00
N GLU A 382 9.29 18.82 10.59
CA GLU A 382 9.25 19.29 9.19
C GLU A 382 10.60 19.87 8.68
N GLU A 383 11.54 20.14 9.58
CA GLU A 383 12.85 20.75 9.28
C GLU A 383 14.02 19.73 9.30
N GLU A 384 13.78 18.47 9.63
CA GLU A 384 14.81 17.42 9.71
C GLU A 384 15.01 16.67 8.38
N ASP A 385 16.26 16.31 8.07
CA ASP A 385 16.59 15.47 6.90
C ASP A 385 15.88 14.10 6.95
N ASP A 386 15.54 13.53 5.79
CA ASP A 386 14.89 12.21 5.70
C ASP A 386 15.67 11.08 6.42
N GLU A 387 17.00 11.17 6.48
CA GLU A 387 17.82 10.24 7.26
C GLU A 387 17.61 10.39 8.77
N GLN A 388 17.50 11.63 9.26
CA GLN A 388 17.27 11.95 10.67
C GLN A 388 15.88 11.45 11.11
N ARG A 389 14.86 11.76 10.31
CA ARG A 389 13.48 11.26 10.48
C ARG A 389 13.41 9.73 10.56
N ALA A 390 14.33 9.00 9.90
CA ALA A 390 14.40 7.53 9.91
C ALA A 390 15.27 6.90 11.03
N ILE A 391 16.01 7.69 11.83
CA ILE A 391 16.98 7.19 12.83
C ILE A 391 16.35 6.19 13.81
N LEU A 392 15.12 6.45 14.28
CA LEU A 392 14.45 5.61 15.26
C LEU A 392 14.15 4.20 14.70
N GLY A 393 13.68 4.14 13.46
CA GLY A 393 13.37 2.91 12.73
C GLY A 393 14.64 2.10 12.45
N LEU A 394 15.68 2.74 11.90
CA LEU A 394 16.98 2.12 11.64
C LEU A 394 17.62 1.58 12.92
N THR A 395 17.70 2.41 13.96
CA THR A 395 18.26 2.02 15.28
C THR A 395 17.47 0.88 15.91
N SER A 396 16.14 0.89 15.79
CA SER A 396 15.28 -0.16 16.32
C SER A 396 15.43 -1.46 15.52
N ARG A 397 15.58 -1.40 14.19
CA ARG A 397 15.85 -2.55 13.34
C ARG A 397 17.19 -3.20 13.68
N ILE A 398 18.28 -2.43 13.79
CA ILE A 398 19.60 -2.93 14.19
C ILE A 398 19.54 -3.62 15.57
N LYS A 399 18.77 -3.07 16.52
CA LYS A 399 18.55 -3.70 17.83
C LYS A 399 17.81 -5.04 17.72
N LEU A 400 16.81 -5.15 16.84
CA LEU A 400 16.05 -6.39 16.63
C LEU A 400 16.82 -7.44 15.84
N GLU A 401 17.59 -7.07 14.80
CA GLU A 401 18.45 -7.98 14.04
C GLU A 401 19.54 -8.60 14.92
N ASN A 402 20.16 -7.80 15.79
CA ASN A 402 21.09 -8.30 16.81
C ASN A 402 20.43 -9.24 17.81
N HIS A 403 19.18 -8.97 18.20
CA HIS A 403 18.43 -9.86 19.09
C HIS A 403 18.04 -11.17 18.40
N LEU A 404 17.65 -11.14 17.13
CA LEU A 404 17.38 -12.33 16.31
C LEU A 404 18.65 -13.21 16.21
N ARG A 405 19.79 -12.62 15.86
CA ARG A 405 21.08 -13.34 15.83
C ARG A 405 21.39 -14.02 17.16
N ARG A 406 21.20 -13.32 18.29
CA ARG A 406 21.35 -13.91 19.63
C ARG A 406 20.37 -15.06 19.91
N LEU A 407 19.12 -14.97 19.45
CA LEU A 407 18.13 -16.06 19.58
C LEU A 407 18.43 -17.29 18.70
N GLU A 408 19.23 -17.12 17.64
CA GLU A 408 19.67 -18.19 16.74
C GLU A 408 21.12 -18.66 17.00
N GLY A 409 21.77 -18.16 18.06
CA GLY A 409 23.17 -18.49 18.38
C GLY A 409 24.20 -17.92 17.40
N LYS A 410 23.80 -17.04 16.48
CA LYS A 410 24.67 -16.38 15.50
C LYS A 410 25.38 -15.17 16.14
N ALA A 411 26.60 -14.89 15.69
CA ALA A 411 27.34 -13.71 16.14
C ALA A 411 26.57 -12.41 15.86
N PRO A 412 26.54 -11.45 16.82
CA PRO A 412 25.89 -10.16 16.62
C PRO A 412 26.55 -9.36 15.50
N LEU A 413 25.81 -8.44 14.90
CA LEU A 413 26.38 -7.42 14.00
C LEU A 413 27.23 -6.45 14.83
N PRO A 414 28.41 -6.03 14.34
CA PRO A 414 29.17 -4.98 14.98
C PRO A 414 28.34 -3.68 14.98
N LYS A 415 28.36 -2.94 16.10
CA LYS A 415 27.60 -1.69 16.28
C LYS A 415 28.29 -0.45 15.70
N GLY A 416 29.29 -0.66 14.84
CA GLY A 416 30.16 0.36 14.27
C GLY A 416 31.47 -0.28 13.82
N THR A 417 32.37 0.52 13.28
CA THR A 417 33.77 0.14 13.09
C THR A 417 34.41 -0.13 14.46
N ASN A 418 35.13 -1.25 14.60
CA ASN A 418 35.92 -1.46 15.81
C ASN A 418 37.03 -0.40 15.84
N VAL A 419 37.15 0.34 16.94
CA VAL A 419 38.17 1.38 17.10
C VAL A 419 39.23 0.88 18.08
N THR A 420 40.51 1.08 17.77
CA THR A 420 41.61 0.75 18.69
C THR A 420 41.62 1.70 19.90
N PRO A 421 42.33 1.38 21.00
CA PRO A 421 42.55 2.34 22.08
C PRO A 421 43.19 3.67 21.65
N SER A 422 43.77 3.71 20.44
CA SER A 422 44.39 4.89 19.81
C SER A 422 43.41 5.75 19.00
N GLY A 423 42.14 5.36 18.87
CA GLY A 423 41.14 6.10 18.08
C GLY A 423 41.09 5.72 16.59
N GLU A 424 41.89 4.75 16.15
CA GLU A 424 41.94 4.33 14.73
C GLU A 424 40.91 3.25 14.42
N ILE A 425 40.26 3.38 13.25
CA ILE A 425 39.34 2.37 12.72
C ILE A 425 40.14 1.11 12.32
N ILE A 426 39.77 -0.04 12.87
CA ILE A 426 40.29 -1.34 12.46
C ILE A 426 39.72 -1.69 11.08
N SER A 427 40.39 -1.20 10.04
CA SER A 427 40.37 -1.83 8.72
C SER A 427 41.21 -3.11 8.74
N ALA A 428 41.04 -3.98 7.74
CA ALA A 428 42.01 -5.04 7.49
C ALA A 428 43.35 -4.38 7.16
N GLY A 429 44.36 -4.56 8.03
CA GLY A 429 45.68 -3.97 7.83
C GLY A 429 46.29 -4.37 6.48
N PRO A 430 47.19 -3.55 5.90
CA PRO A 430 47.82 -3.87 4.63
C PRO A 430 48.46 -5.25 4.67
N PHE A 431 48.21 -6.04 3.63
CA PHE A 431 48.72 -7.41 3.51
C PHE A 431 50.25 -7.39 3.67
N SER A 432 50.72 -7.91 4.80
CA SER A 432 52.14 -8.07 5.10
C SER A 432 52.47 -9.55 5.11
N LEU A 433 53.33 -9.95 4.17
CA LEU A 433 53.87 -11.29 4.15
C LEU A 433 54.78 -11.47 5.36
N LYS A 434 54.32 -12.19 6.39
CA LYS A 434 55.21 -12.63 7.46
C LYS A 434 56.06 -13.76 6.93
N ASP A 435 57.34 -13.48 6.72
CA ASP A 435 58.32 -14.52 6.38
C ASP A 435 58.27 -15.62 7.43
N THR A 436 57.86 -16.80 6.97
CA THR A 436 57.88 -18.03 7.75
C THR A 436 58.90 -18.93 7.09
N SER A 437 60.08 -19.02 7.71
CA SER A 437 61.15 -19.89 7.21
C SER A 437 60.63 -21.32 7.11
N ARG A 438 60.52 -21.83 5.89
CA ARG A 438 60.19 -23.22 5.61
C ARG A 438 61.49 -23.97 5.40
N TYR A 439 61.60 -25.15 6.00
CA TYR A 439 62.72 -26.05 5.77
C TYR A 439 62.73 -26.49 4.31
N GLY A 440 63.83 -26.25 3.60
CA GLY A 440 64.00 -26.64 2.20
C GLY A 440 64.26 -28.14 2.08
N ALA A 441 63.28 -28.88 1.56
CA ALA A 441 63.41 -30.33 1.35
C ALA A 441 64.50 -30.69 0.31
N ASP A 442 64.84 -29.74 -0.56
CA ASP A 442 65.82 -29.91 -1.64
C ASP A 442 67.28 -30.02 -1.14
N ALA A 443 67.51 -29.86 0.18
CA ALA A 443 68.81 -30.04 0.81
C ALA A 443 69.14 -31.52 1.13
N ASP A 444 68.13 -32.39 1.23
CA ASP A 444 68.33 -33.83 1.42
C ASP A 444 68.53 -34.52 0.06
N GLY A 445 69.77 -34.41 -0.45
CA GLY A 445 70.18 -35.02 -1.70
C GLY A 445 70.19 -36.56 -1.67
N VAL A 446 69.05 -37.19 -1.98
CA VAL A 446 68.98 -38.61 -2.33
C VAL A 446 68.37 -38.74 -3.73
N THR A 447 69.25 -38.77 -4.73
CA THR A 447 68.89 -39.14 -6.09
C THR A 447 68.61 -40.63 -6.17
N ASP A 448 67.46 -41.03 -6.70
CA ASP A 448 67.41 -42.25 -7.52
C ASP A 448 66.44 -42.08 -8.69
N HIS A 449 66.84 -42.57 -9.86
CA HIS A 449 66.21 -42.26 -11.14
C HIS A 449 65.15 -43.31 -11.54
N VAL A 450 63.98 -42.87 -12.04
CA VAL A 450 63.37 -43.43 -13.26
C VAL A 450 62.57 -42.33 -13.99
N MET A 451 62.71 -42.22 -15.31
CA MET A 451 61.91 -41.36 -16.19
C MET A 451 60.59 -42.05 -16.59
N GLY A 452 59.50 -41.30 -16.70
CA GLY A 452 58.21 -41.80 -17.23
C GLY A 452 57.17 -40.69 -17.37
N ASP A 453 56.59 -40.56 -18.56
CA ASP A 453 55.84 -39.40 -19.07
C ASP A 453 54.37 -39.25 -18.59
N ALA A 454 53.81 -38.07 -18.92
CA ALA A 454 52.39 -37.69 -19.02
C ALA A 454 51.54 -37.41 -17.75
N ASP A 455 50.99 -36.19 -17.70
CA ASP A 455 49.99 -35.70 -16.75
C ASP A 455 48.55 -36.18 -17.06
N GLU A 456 47.87 -36.72 -16.05
CA GLU A 456 46.40 -36.65 -15.88
C GLU A 456 46.09 -36.47 -14.37
N GLU A 457 45.16 -35.57 -14.01
CA GLU A 457 44.75 -35.34 -12.62
C GLU A 457 44.06 -36.57 -12.00
N PRO A 458 44.17 -36.81 -10.66
CA PRO A 458 43.06 -36.39 -9.81
C PRO A 458 43.38 -36.01 -8.33
N ALA A 459 42.66 -35.00 -7.84
CA ALA A 459 42.09 -34.77 -6.48
C ALA A 459 42.70 -35.38 -5.19
N PRO A 460 42.81 -34.60 -4.09
CA PRO A 460 43.02 -35.13 -2.73
C PRO A 460 41.79 -35.06 -1.79
N LYS A 461 41.60 -36.13 -0.99
CA LYS A 461 40.60 -36.24 0.10
C LYS A 461 41.18 -35.93 1.49
N SER A 462 40.28 -35.52 2.39
CA SER A 462 40.47 -35.32 3.84
C SER A 462 40.99 -36.52 4.67
N LYS A 463 41.71 -36.24 5.78
CA LYS A 463 41.90 -37.06 7.02
C LYS A 463 42.75 -36.22 8.02
N LYS A 464 42.71 -36.28 9.36
CA LYS A 464 42.35 -37.25 10.44
C LYS A 464 41.93 -36.42 11.69
N ALA A 465 41.15 -36.93 12.66
CA ALA A 465 41.57 -37.58 13.93
C ALA A 465 40.42 -37.39 14.96
N LYS A 466 40.20 -38.13 16.07
CA LYS A 466 40.79 -39.34 16.71
C LYS A 466 39.67 -39.97 17.59
N LYS A 467 39.78 -41.25 17.97
CA LYS A 467 38.73 -42.02 18.72
C LYS A 467 39.24 -42.46 20.10
N ALA A 468 38.36 -42.61 21.10
CA ALA A 468 38.65 -43.21 22.41
C ALA A 468 37.52 -44.16 22.89
N LYS A 469 37.78 -44.96 23.94
CA LYS A 469 37.04 -46.12 24.51
C LYS A 469 36.74 -45.86 26.01
N ILE A 470 35.87 -46.57 26.76
CA ILE A 470 35.00 -47.77 26.55
C ILE A 470 33.83 -47.74 27.57
N GLN A 471 32.60 -48.20 27.25
CA GLN A 471 31.76 -49.08 28.09
C GLN A 471 30.35 -49.39 27.51
N VAL A 472 29.81 -50.55 27.91
CA VAL A 472 28.50 -51.11 27.52
C VAL A 472 27.71 -51.40 28.79
N VAL A 473 26.47 -50.91 28.88
CA VAL A 473 25.41 -51.31 29.82
C VAL A 473 24.07 -51.23 29.05
N GLU A 474 23.12 -52.08 29.41
CA GLU A 474 21.88 -52.39 28.67
C GLU A 474 20.73 -51.37 28.84
N GLU A 475 19.65 -51.61 28.07
CA GLU A 475 18.26 -51.18 28.29
C GLU A 475 17.85 -49.70 28.11
N GLN A 476 17.22 -49.36 26.97
CA GLN A 476 15.74 -49.32 26.82
C GLN A 476 15.33 -48.77 25.43
N ASP A 477 14.45 -49.51 24.73
CA ASP A 477 13.78 -49.04 23.51
C ASP A 477 12.72 -47.97 23.84
N VAL A 478 12.82 -46.79 23.21
CA VAL A 478 11.74 -45.79 23.18
C VAL A 478 11.66 -45.19 21.77
N ASP A 479 10.45 -45.12 21.24
CA ASP A 479 10.14 -44.86 19.82
C ASP A 479 10.72 -43.55 19.25
N MET A 480 11.19 -43.60 17.99
CA MET A 480 11.27 -42.41 17.13
C MET A 480 9.91 -42.16 16.46
N GLU A 481 9.32 -40.99 16.70
CA GLU A 481 8.28 -40.44 15.81
C GLU A 481 8.94 -39.75 14.60
N ASP A 482 8.87 -40.38 13.43
CA ASP A 482 9.19 -39.71 12.16
C ASP A 482 8.12 -38.67 11.80
N ALA A 483 8.57 -37.47 11.46
CA ALA A 483 7.74 -36.40 10.92
C ALA A 483 7.56 -36.57 9.40
N PRO A 484 6.35 -36.33 8.84
CA PRO A 484 6.18 -36.18 7.40
C PRO A 484 6.48 -34.74 6.95
N GLU A 485 7.29 -34.61 5.91
CA GLU A 485 7.27 -33.47 5.00
C GLU A 485 6.05 -33.57 4.06
N ASP A 486 5.49 -32.41 3.69
CA ASP A 486 4.71 -32.08 2.47
C ASP A 486 3.92 -30.79 2.77
N SER A 487 4.16 -29.67 2.09
CA SER A 487 3.83 -29.36 0.68
C SER A 487 2.32 -29.13 0.47
N ASP A 488 1.96 -27.91 0.07
CA ASP A 488 0.58 -27.45 -0.06
C ASP A 488 -0.12 -28.08 -1.29
N ASP A 489 -1.37 -28.53 -1.14
CA ASP A 489 -2.34 -28.58 -2.24
C ASP A 489 -3.78 -28.44 -1.70
N ASP A 490 -4.63 -27.76 -2.47
CA ASP A 490 -6.01 -27.42 -2.10
C ASP A 490 -6.94 -28.65 -2.20
N SER A 491 -7.72 -28.94 -1.14
CA SER A 491 -8.97 -29.69 -1.30
C SER A 491 -9.96 -29.47 -0.16
N ASP A 492 -11.23 -29.30 -0.52
CA ASP A 492 -12.37 -29.21 0.40
C ASP A 492 -12.43 -30.39 1.38
N GLU A 493 -12.68 -30.11 2.66
CA GLU A 493 -13.13 -31.10 3.64
C GLU A 493 -14.67 -31.26 3.58
N PRO A 494 -15.24 -32.39 3.09
CA PRO A 494 -16.66 -32.65 3.19
C PRO A 494 -17.04 -33.24 4.55
N SER A 495 -18.18 -32.81 5.08
CA SER A 495 -18.73 -33.22 6.37
C SER A 495 -18.90 -34.75 6.53
N GLY A 496 -18.20 -35.35 7.50
CA GLY A 496 -18.38 -36.74 7.88
C GLY A 496 -19.52 -36.96 8.88
N LYS A 497 -20.47 -37.85 8.56
CA LYS A 497 -21.51 -38.33 9.49
C LYS A 497 -20.88 -38.98 10.73
N SER A 498 -21.42 -38.72 11.92
CA SER A 498 -20.94 -39.30 13.18
C SER A 498 -21.13 -40.83 13.23
N VAL A 499 -20.04 -41.58 13.26
CA VAL A 499 -20.06 -43.05 13.43
C VAL A 499 -20.40 -43.41 14.88
N LYS A 500 -21.33 -44.36 15.08
CA LYS A 500 -21.74 -44.85 16.41
C LYS A 500 -20.60 -45.67 17.02
N LYS A 501 -20.17 -45.35 18.25
CA LYS A 501 -19.13 -46.10 18.97
C LYS A 501 -19.69 -47.46 19.43
N LEU A 502 -19.00 -48.55 19.10
CA LEU A 502 -19.27 -49.90 19.63
C LEU A 502 -18.63 -50.10 21.01
N SER A 503 -18.99 -51.20 21.69
CA SER A 503 -18.38 -51.61 22.96
C SER A 503 -16.95 -52.13 22.78
N SER A 504 -16.17 -52.23 23.86
CA SER A 504 -14.81 -52.80 23.83
C SER A 504 -14.79 -54.25 23.34
N GLU A 505 -15.75 -55.06 23.78
CA GLU A 505 -15.86 -56.48 23.44
C GLU A 505 -16.24 -56.68 21.96
N GLU A 506 -17.10 -55.82 21.41
CA GLU A 506 -17.45 -55.82 20.00
C GLU A 506 -16.25 -55.46 19.11
N TYR A 507 -15.38 -54.54 19.54
CA TYR A 507 -14.16 -54.22 18.81
C TYR A 507 -13.17 -55.38 18.77
N GLU A 508 -13.06 -56.19 19.81
CA GLU A 508 -12.16 -57.35 19.84
C GLU A 508 -12.66 -58.44 18.89
N ARG A 509 -13.95 -58.82 19.00
CA ARG A 509 -14.58 -59.81 18.12
C ARG A 509 -14.54 -59.42 16.64
N LEU A 510 -14.77 -58.15 16.31
CA LEU A 510 -14.72 -57.66 14.94
C LEU A 510 -13.29 -57.46 14.43
N ALA A 511 -12.32 -57.15 15.31
CA ALA A 511 -10.91 -57.08 14.92
C ALA A 511 -10.36 -58.48 14.57
N GLU A 512 -10.73 -59.51 15.35
CA GLU A 512 -10.37 -60.90 15.08
C GLU A 512 -11.02 -61.40 13.78
N ALA A 513 -12.32 -61.17 13.57
CA ALA A 513 -13.01 -61.48 12.31
C ALA A 513 -12.41 -60.77 11.08
N ALA A 514 -11.76 -59.62 11.27
CA ALA A 514 -11.07 -58.87 10.22
C ALA A 514 -9.56 -59.20 10.08
N GLY A 515 -9.02 -60.12 10.89
CA GLY A 515 -7.59 -60.45 10.92
C GLY A 515 -6.66 -59.26 11.27
N LEU A 516 -7.14 -58.32 12.11
CA LEU A 516 -6.45 -57.07 12.44
C LEU A 516 -6.27 -56.94 13.95
N SER A 517 -5.18 -56.29 14.40
CA SER A 517 -5.03 -55.97 15.82
C SER A 517 -6.04 -54.91 16.27
N VAL A 518 -6.55 -55.02 17.50
CA VAL A 518 -7.64 -54.18 18.05
C VAL A 518 -7.37 -52.67 17.89
N LYS A 519 -6.14 -52.21 18.17
CA LYS A 519 -5.70 -50.81 17.95
C LYS A 519 -5.79 -50.40 16.47
N LYS A 520 -5.42 -51.28 15.54
CA LYS A 520 -5.41 -51.03 14.08
C LYS A 520 -6.82 -51.07 13.50
N PHE A 521 -7.68 -51.96 14.01
CA PHE A 521 -9.10 -52.01 13.67
C PHE A 521 -9.83 -50.74 14.13
N LYS A 522 -9.71 -50.37 15.41
CA LYS A 522 -10.34 -49.15 15.97
C LYS A 522 -9.94 -47.89 15.20
N ARG A 523 -8.65 -47.69 14.92
CA ARG A 523 -8.15 -46.56 14.12
C ARG A 523 -8.71 -46.51 12.70
N LYS A 524 -8.99 -47.66 12.07
CA LYS A 524 -9.60 -47.73 10.74
C LYS A 524 -11.13 -47.57 10.78
N TYR A 525 -11.79 -48.09 11.81
CA TYR A 525 -13.23 -47.94 12.01
C TYR A 525 -13.60 -46.47 12.31
N GLU A 526 -12.85 -45.80 13.19
CA GLU A 526 -13.02 -44.37 13.48
C GLU A 526 -12.73 -43.45 12.27
N ARG A 527 -12.00 -43.94 11.25
CA ARG A 527 -11.78 -43.27 9.96
C ARG A 527 -12.85 -43.58 8.90
N GLY A 528 -13.72 -44.56 9.15
CA GLY A 528 -14.69 -45.06 8.16
C GLY A 528 -14.10 -45.96 7.07
N ASP A 529 -12.87 -46.45 7.23
CA ASP A 529 -12.20 -47.38 6.29
C ASP A 529 -12.78 -48.82 6.36
N ILE A 530 -13.57 -49.11 7.40
CA ILE A 530 -14.21 -50.41 7.64
C ILE A 530 -15.72 -50.17 7.77
N GLN A 531 -16.49 -50.85 6.93
CA GLN A 531 -17.95 -50.87 7.03
C GLN A 531 -18.41 -52.29 7.40
N LEU A 532 -19.43 -52.38 8.24
CA LEU A 532 -20.09 -53.64 8.58
C LEU A 532 -21.08 -53.99 7.47
N GLY A 533 -20.94 -55.19 6.90
CA GLY A 533 -21.95 -55.71 5.96
C GLY A 533 -23.27 -56.04 6.66
N PRO A 534 -24.35 -56.29 5.91
CA PRO A 534 -25.64 -56.72 6.48
C PRO A 534 -25.51 -58.01 7.32
N ASP A 535 -24.53 -58.86 7.00
CA ASP A 535 -24.25 -60.12 7.71
C ASP A 535 -23.35 -59.93 8.96
N GLY A 536 -23.12 -58.68 9.40
CA GLY A 536 -22.33 -58.35 10.59
C GLY A 536 -20.81 -58.49 10.45
N ASN A 537 -20.31 -59.03 9.34
CA ASN A 537 -18.88 -59.23 9.11
C ASN A 537 -18.21 -57.91 8.61
N PRO A 538 -17.04 -57.51 9.15
CA PRO A 538 -16.39 -56.24 8.79
C PRO A 538 -15.64 -56.34 7.45
N LYS A 539 -15.97 -55.46 6.50
CA LYS A 539 -15.28 -55.37 5.20
C LYS A 539 -14.35 -54.16 5.19
N VAL A 540 -13.05 -54.41 4.97
CA VAL A 540 -12.00 -53.38 4.90
C VAL A 540 -11.89 -52.88 3.47
N PHE A 541 -12.12 -51.59 3.24
CA PHE A 541 -12.00 -50.98 1.92
C PHE A 541 -10.67 -50.21 1.79
N SER A 542 -10.10 -50.18 0.58
CA SER A 542 -8.96 -49.31 0.27
C SER A 542 -9.42 -47.88 -0.04
N LYS A 543 -8.53 -46.88 0.13
CA LYS A 543 -8.81 -45.47 -0.20
C LYS A 543 -9.33 -45.27 -1.63
N LYS A 544 -8.90 -46.10 -2.59
CA LYS A 544 -9.34 -46.03 -4.00
C LYS A 544 -10.78 -46.55 -4.18
N GLU A 545 -11.20 -47.54 -3.39
CA GLU A 545 -12.55 -48.11 -3.45
C GLU A 545 -13.58 -47.21 -2.74
N LEU A 546 -13.23 -46.63 -1.58
CA LEU A 546 -14.05 -45.61 -0.92
C LEU A 546 -14.34 -44.41 -1.84
N LYS A 547 -13.34 -43.95 -2.61
CA LYS A 547 -13.54 -42.84 -3.58
C LYS A 547 -14.46 -43.24 -4.74
N LYS A 548 -14.45 -44.51 -5.17
CA LYS A 548 -15.40 -45.03 -6.17
C LYS A 548 -16.82 -45.18 -5.62
N LEU A 549 -16.97 -45.74 -4.41
CA LEU A 549 -18.27 -45.93 -3.75
C LEU A 549 -18.97 -44.59 -3.46
N ARG A 550 -18.24 -43.60 -2.93
CA ARG A 550 -18.78 -42.24 -2.74
C ARG A 550 -19.25 -41.62 -4.05
N LYS A 551 -18.46 -41.72 -5.13
CA LYS A 551 -18.84 -41.18 -6.43
C LYS A 551 -20.06 -41.88 -7.04
N ALA A 552 -20.33 -43.14 -6.66
CA ALA A 552 -21.54 -43.88 -7.03
C ALA A 552 -22.76 -43.48 -6.17
N GLU A 553 -22.60 -43.32 -4.85
CA GLU A 553 -23.66 -42.79 -3.97
C GLU A 553 -24.07 -41.36 -4.35
N GLU A 554 -23.10 -40.51 -4.69
CA GLU A 554 -23.30 -39.12 -5.08
C GLU A 554 -24.03 -39.00 -6.43
N ALA A 555 -23.69 -39.87 -7.39
CA ALA A 555 -24.43 -40.01 -8.65
C ALA A 555 -25.87 -40.54 -8.44
N ALA A 556 -26.08 -41.46 -7.49
CA ALA A 556 -27.42 -41.94 -7.13
C ALA A 556 -28.25 -40.84 -6.45
N ALA A 557 -27.66 -40.10 -5.50
CA ALA A 557 -28.31 -38.98 -4.82
C ALA A 557 -28.70 -37.84 -5.77
N ALA A 558 -27.86 -37.55 -6.77
CA ALA A 558 -28.16 -36.56 -7.81
C ALA A 558 -29.33 -36.96 -8.74
N SER A 559 -29.77 -38.23 -8.74
CA SER A 559 -30.80 -38.76 -9.64
C SER A 559 -32.22 -38.80 -9.06
N THR A 560 -32.44 -38.33 -7.82
CA THR A 560 -33.75 -38.37 -7.14
C THR A 560 -34.32 -36.96 -6.89
N PRO A 561 -35.52 -36.62 -7.41
CA PRO A 561 -36.09 -35.29 -7.22
C PRO A 561 -36.63 -35.09 -5.79
N VAL A 562 -36.15 -34.04 -5.12
CA VAL A 562 -36.51 -33.70 -3.74
C VAL A 562 -37.99 -33.33 -3.61
N LYS A 563 -38.68 -33.97 -2.66
CA LYS A 563 -40.05 -33.61 -2.23
C LYS A 563 -40.00 -33.13 -0.79
N SER A 564 -40.46 -31.90 -0.54
CA SER A 564 -40.31 -31.21 0.74
C SER A 564 -41.55 -31.28 1.64
N SER A 565 -41.33 -31.73 2.88
CA SER A 565 -42.18 -31.55 4.07
C SER A 565 -41.20 -31.52 5.27
N ASP A 566 -41.37 -30.76 6.35
CA ASP A 566 -42.51 -29.96 6.84
C ASP A 566 -42.05 -28.59 7.40
N LYS A 567 -43.01 -27.67 7.58
CA LYS A 567 -42.90 -26.55 8.53
C LYS A 567 -44.01 -26.71 9.59
N PRO A 568 -43.74 -26.48 10.89
CA PRO A 568 -44.80 -26.26 11.86
C PRO A 568 -45.45 -24.88 11.65
N ALA A 569 -46.69 -24.75 12.10
CA ALA A 569 -47.54 -23.58 11.88
C ALA A 569 -47.20 -22.38 12.78
N ASP A 570 -47.48 -21.17 12.29
CA ASP A 570 -48.47 -20.30 12.95
C ASP A 570 -49.08 -19.28 11.95
N ALA A 571 -49.99 -18.42 12.43
CA ALA A 571 -51.19 -17.98 11.73
C ALA A 571 -51.11 -16.73 10.81
N THR A 572 -52.29 -16.47 10.24
CA THR A 572 -52.81 -15.23 9.61
C THR A 572 -52.79 -15.14 8.07
N SER A 573 -53.82 -14.46 7.59
CA SER A 573 -54.42 -14.59 6.27
C SER A 573 -54.22 -13.34 5.40
N GLU A 574 -54.10 -13.50 4.08
CA GLU A 574 -55.16 -13.06 3.17
C GLU A 574 -54.97 -13.52 1.71
N LYS A 575 -56.06 -13.49 0.93
CA LYS A 575 -56.11 -13.93 -0.47
C LYS A 575 -55.94 -12.75 -1.44
N LYS A 576 -55.15 -12.91 -2.51
CA LYS A 576 -55.64 -12.66 -3.87
C LYS A 576 -54.78 -13.31 -4.97
N LYS A 577 -55.42 -13.57 -6.12
CA LYS A 577 -54.96 -14.48 -7.18
C LYS A 577 -54.16 -13.76 -8.29
N LYS A 578 -53.22 -14.52 -8.86
CA LYS A 578 -52.76 -14.53 -10.26
C LYS A 578 -53.66 -13.80 -11.28
N ARG A 579 -53.01 -13.17 -12.27
CA ARG A 579 -53.08 -13.63 -13.68
C ARG A 579 -51.85 -13.20 -14.49
N LYS A 580 -51.33 -14.11 -15.32
CA LYS A 580 -50.41 -13.83 -16.44
C LYS A 580 -51.25 -13.49 -17.68
N ALA A 581 -50.69 -12.71 -18.60
CA ALA A 581 -50.89 -12.85 -20.04
C ALA A 581 -49.70 -12.21 -20.78
N GLU A 582 -48.96 -13.01 -21.52
CA GLU A 582 -48.16 -12.57 -22.68
C GLU A 582 -48.88 -13.15 -23.91
N GLU A 583 -49.09 -12.36 -24.96
CA GLU A 583 -48.97 -12.86 -26.34
C GLU A 583 -48.75 -11.71 -27.33
N ASN A 584 -48.16 -12.04 -28.48
CA ASN A 584 -47.69 -11.12 -29.52
C ASN A 584 -48.81 -10.66 -30.48
N GLY A 585 -48.57 -9.61 -31.27
CA GLY A 585 -49.42 -9.29 -32.42
C GLY A 585 -49.17 -7.94 -33.11
N GLU A 586 -48.14 -7.89 -33.97
CA GLU A 586 -48.00 -7.05 -35.18
C GLU A 586 -48.11 -5.50 -35.16
N ALA A 587 -47.36 -4.89 -36.08
CA ALA A 587 -47.35 -3.45 -36.41
C ALA A 587 -48.33 -3.17 -37.60
N PRO A 588 -48.52 -1.94 -38.17
CA PRO A 588 -47.47 -0.99 -38.60
C PRO A 588 -47.84 0.53 -38.56
N GLU A 589 -47.02 1.31 -39.27
CA GLU A 589 -47.26 2.66 -39.84
C GLU A 589 -47.14 3.96 -39.02
N SER A 590 -45.97 4.59 -39.21
CA SER A 590 -45.81 5.96 -39.72
C SER A 590 -46.11 7.18 -38.82
N ALA A 591 -45.03 7.88 -38.43
CA ALA A 591 -45.00 9.34 -38.35
C ALA A 591 -43.60 9.85 -38.70
N LYS A 592 -43.51 10.96 -39.46
CA LYS A 592 -42.27 11.53 -40.01
C LYS A 592 -41.79 12.73 -39.19
N LYS A 593 -40.48 13.04 -39.34
CA LYS A 593 -39.81 14.34 -39.12
C LYS A 593 -39.62 14.79 -37.64
N ASP A 594 -38.58 15.55 -37.29
CA ASP A 594 -37.54 16.19 -38.12
C ASP A 594 -36.13 16.18 -37.49
N LYS A 595 -35.10 16.23 -38.34
CA LYS A 595 -33.69 16.41 -37.94
C LYS A 595 -33.30 17.90 -38.03
N LYS A 596 -32.41 18.37 -37.14
CA LYS A 596 -31.53 19.50 -37.49
C LYS A 596 -30.15 19.42 -36.83
N LYS A 597 -29.21 18.74 -37.51
CA LYS A 597 -27.77 19.07 -37.43
C LYS A 597 -27.52 20.31 -38.30
N LYS A 598 -26.62 21.20 -37.88
CA LYS A 598 -25.91 22.12 -38.81
C LYS A 598 -24.39 21.91 -38.63
N LYS A 599 -23.66 21.91 -39.74
CA LYS A 599 -22.19 21.77 -39.81
C LYS A 599 -21.50 23.15 -39.78
N ARG A 600 -20.23 23.11 -39.37
CA ARG A 600 -19.04 23.87 -39.82
C ARG A 600 -19.22 25.09 -40.74
N ASP A 601 -18.47 26.16 -40.46
CA ASP A 601 -17.21 26.56 -41.14
C ASP A 601 -16.62 27.78 -40.37
N SER A 602 -15.33 27.83 -39.99
CA SER A 602 -14.10 28.18 -40.75
C SER A 602 -13.80 29.70 -40.81
N THR A 603 -12.52 30.07 -40.93
CA THR A 603 -11.89 31.43 -40.81
C THR A 603 -11.78 31.97 -39.37
N ALA A 604 -10.62 32.33 -38.80
CA ALA A 604 -9.39 33.01 -39.24
C ALA A 604 -9.39 34.53 -38.99
N ALA A 605 -8.94 34.92 -37.79
CA ALA A 605 -8.27 36.17 -37.42
C ALA A 605 -7.79 36.02 -35.96
#